data_AF-A0A7R9F8X3-F1
#
_entry.id   AF-A0A7R9F8X3-F1
#
_cell.length_a   1.000
_cell.length_b   1.000
_cell.length_c   1.000
_cell.angle_alpha   90.00
_cell.angle_beta   90.00
_cell.angle_gamma   90.00
#
_symmetry.space_group_name_H-M   'P 1'
#
loop_
_entity.id
_entity.type
_entity.pdbx_description
1 polymer ?
#
loop_
_entity_poly.entity_id
_entity_poly.type
_entity_poly.pdbx_seq_one_letter_code
_entity_poly.pdbx_strand_id
1 'polypeptide(L)'
;MVISLIDGLKNHNPLKGFGTSIITLAKDHKCQQFGKSDEDEALVRQWIEYTACYVNYSDVRTTAIQVLKELNTVLATRSYFVGNTQTLADIVIYYSLYNVMESLSYQEKEQHLHVSRWFNNIQQDNKLRQNRKIISFSRIPIYL
;
A
#
# COMPACT_ATOMS: atom_id res chain seq x y z
N MET A 1 -3.66 -6.00 -17.46
CA MET A 1 -2.50 -6.57 -16.73
C MET A 1 -2.50 -6.12 -15.27
N VAL A 2 -2.39 -4.82 -14.96
CA VAL A 2 -2.55 -4.31 -13.58
C VAL A 2 -4.03 -4.35 -13.11
N ILE A 3 -4.98 -4.20 -14.04
CA ILE A 3 -6.43 -4.20 -13.78
C ILE A 3 -6.95 -5.54 -13.21
N SER A 4 -6.54 -6.69 -13.76
CA SER A 4 -7.00 -8.01 -13.29
C SER A 4 -6.49 -8.34 -11.88
N LEU A 5 -5.24 -7.94 -11.58
CA LEU A 5 -4.67 -8.04 -10.24
C LEU A 5 -5.45 -7.17 -9.23
N ILE A 6 -5.80 -5.96 -9.64
CA ILE A 6 -6.60 -5.03 -8.83
C ILE A 6 -8.02 -5.54 -8.59
N ASP A 7 -8.66 -6.14 -9.61
CA ASP A 7 -9.99 -6.69 -9.44
C ASP A 7 -9.99 -7.94 -8.54
N GLY A 8 -8.89 -8.71 -8.53
CA GLY A 8 -8.64 -9.75 -7.53
C GLY A 8 -8.54 -9.19 -6.11
N LEU A 9 -7.83 -8.07 -5.91
CA LEU A 9 -7.69 -7.40 -4.60
C LEU A 9 -9.03 -6.92 -4.03
N LYS A 10 -9.98 -6.52 -4.89
CA LYS A 10 -11.32 -6.07 -4.45
C LYS A 10 -12.22 -7.20 -3.96
N ASN A 11 -12.01 -8.43 -4.44
CA ASN A 11 -13.00 -9.51 -4.35
C ASN A 11 -12.63 -10.63 -3.35
N HIS A 12 -11.47 -10.57 -2.69
CA HIS A 12 -11.03 -11.65 -1.79
C HIS A 12 -11.45 -11.46 -0.32
N ASN A 13 -12.10 -12.49 0.24
CA ASN A 13 -12.40 -12.60 1.67
C ASN A 13 -11.11 -12.70 2.52
N PRO A 14 -11.08 -12.15 3.75
CA PRO A 14 -9.82 -11.79 4.41
C PRO A 14 -8.99 -12.94 5.01
N LEU A 15 -9.46 -14.20 4.99
CA LEU A 15 -9.00 -15.18 5.99
C LEU A 15 -8.34 -16.46 5.45
N LYS A 16 -8.29 -16.71 4.13
CA LYS A 16 -7.46 -17.81 3.59
C LYS A 16 -6.97 -17.51 2.17
N GLY A 17 -5.67 -17.38 2.03
CA GLY A 17 -5.00 -17.35 0.73
C GLY A 17 -4.90 -15.98 0.05
N PHE A 18 -5.28 -14.85 0.67
CA PHE A 18 -5.13 -13.51 0.06
C PHE A 18 -3.71 -13.29 -0.50
N GLY A 19 -2.68 -13.48 0.32
CA GLY A 19 -1.29 -13.34 -0.12
C GLY A 19 -0.91 -14.33 -1.22
N THR A 20 -1.28 -15.61 -1.07
CA THR A 20 -1.00 -16.65 -2.06
C THR A 20 -1.68 -16.36 -3.40
N SER A 21 -2.96 -15.99 -3.41
CA SER A 21 -3.74 -15.68 -4.60
C SER A 21 -3.16 -14.49 -5.36
N ILE A 22 -2.78 -13.41 -4.66
CA ILE A 22 -2.16 -12.23 -5.28
C ILE A 22 -0.81 -12.59 -5.90
N ILE A 23 0.03 -13.35 -5.18
CA ILE A 23 1.34 -13.76 -5.67
C ILE A 23 1.20 -14.66 -6.90
N THR A 24 0.31 -15.64 -6.87
CA THR A 24 0.05 -16.53 -8.02
C THR A 24 -0.45 -15.73 -9.23
N LEU A 25 -1.41 -14.83 -9.03
CA LEU A 25 -1.95 -14.00 -10.10
C LEU A 25 -0.89 -13.06 -10.71
N ALA A 26 -0.02 -12.47 -9.88
CA ALA A 26 1.08 -11.64 -10.35
C ALA A 26 2.12 -12.46 -11.15
N LYS A 27 2.39 -13.71 -10.74
CA LYS A 27 3.28 -14.62 -11.46
C LYS A 27 2.70 -15.08 -12.80
N ASP A 28 1.41 -15.43 -12.84
CA ASP A 28 0.71 -15.85 -14.06
C ASP A 28 0.72 -14.76 -15.13
N HIS A 29 0.63 -13.50 -14.72
CA HIS A 29 0.68 -12.35 -15.61
C HIS A 29 2.09 -11.84 -15.93
N LYS A 30 3.15 -12.55 -15.50
CA LYS A 30 4.58 -12.17 -15.70
C LYS A 30 4.89 -10.72 -15.31
N CYS A 31 4.22 -10.22 -14.29
CA CYS A 31 4.46 -8.87 -13.79
C CYS A 31 5.85 -8.83 -13.11
N GLN A 32 6.80 -8.07 -13.65
CA GLN A 32 8.08 -7.74 -12.99
C GLN A 32 7.85 -6.81 -11.78
N GLN A 33 7.02 -7.22 -10.85
CA GLN A 33 6.61 -6.44 -9.68
C GLN A 33 7.18 -7.01 -8.37
N PHE A 34 8.06 -8.02 -8.45
CA PHE A 34 8.72 -8.63 -7.30
C PHE A 34 10.11 -8.03 -7.01
N GLY A 35 10.52 -7.00 -7.76
CA GLY A 35 11.86 -6.41 -7.68
C GLY A 35 12.88 -7.13 -8.56
N LYS A 36 14.18 -6.90 -8.30
CA LYS A 36 15.28 -7.31 -9.19
C LYS A 36 16.15 -8.45 -8.63
N SER A 37 16.03 -8.76 -7.35
CA SER A 37 16.79 -9.81 -6.66
C SER A 37 15.85 -10.75 -5.90
N ASP A 38 16.38 -11.91 -5.49
CA ASP A 38 15.65 -12.84 -4.62
C ASP A 38 15.32 -12.20 -3.26
N GLU A 39 16.18 -11.29 -2.78
CA GLU A 39 15.93 -10.49 -1.58
C GLU A 39 14.73 -9.56 -1.78
N ASP A 40 14.64 -8.87 -2.92
CA ASP A 40 13.48 -8.04 -3.22
C ASP A 40 12.20 -8.90 -3.27
N GLU A 41 12.23 -10.09 -3.90
CA GLU A 41 11.05 -10.96 -3.95
C GLU A 41 10.62 -11.38 -2.53
N ALA A 42 11.58 -11.72 -1.67
CA ALA A 42 11.31 -12.05 -0.26
C ALA A 42 10.68 -10.88 0.50
N LEU A 43 11.22 -9.67 0.33
CA LEU A 43 10.66 -8.46 0.95
C LEU A 43 9.26 -8.15 0.44
N VAL A 44 9.00 -8.33 -0.86
CA VAL A 44 7.65 -8.16 -1.42
C VAL A 44 6.67 -9.12 -0.76
N ARG A 45 7.04 -10.40 -0.60
CA ARG A 45 6.21 -11.40 0.09
C ARG A 45 5.94 -11.01 1.54
N GLN A 46 6.98 -10.58 2.26
CA GLN A 46 6.87 -10.12 3.64
C GLN A 46 5.85 -8.98 3.79
N TRP A 47 5.87 -7.98 2.90
CA TRP A 47 4.93 -6.87 2.94
C TRP A 47 3.49 -7.29 2.61
N ILE A 48 3.31 -8.25 1.71
CA ILE A 48 1.99 -8.83 1.41
C ILE A 48 1.44 -9.58 2.63
N GLU A 49 2.28 -10.35 3.33
CA GLU A 49 1.91 -11.03 4.58
C GLU A 49 1.59 -10.04 5.69
N TYR A 50 2.41 -9.01 5.89
CA TYR A 50 2.13 -7.93 6.82
C TYR A 50 0.76 -7.28 6.55
N THR A 51 0.44 -7.03 5.28
CA THR A 51 -0.86 -6.47 4.89
C THR A 51 -2.02 -7.38 5.29
N ALA A 52 -1.90 -8.69 5.04
CA ALA A 52 -2.90 -9.67 5.39
C ALA A 52 -3.12 -9.79 6.91
N CYS A 53 -2.04 -9.67 7.70
CA CYS A 53 -2.08 -9.83 9.15
C CYS A 53 -2.51 -8.58 9.91
N TYR A 54 -2.19 -7.37 9.42
CA TYR A 54 -2.32 -6.14 10.20
C TYR A 54 -3.15 -5.05 9.52
N VAL A 55 -2.96 -4.84 8.22
CA VAL A 55 -3.63 -3.75 7.50
C VAL A 55 -5.09 -4.10 7.20
N ASN A 56 -5.40 -5.37 6.96
CA ASN A 56 -6.78 -5.83 6.73
C ASN A 56 -7.70 -5.76 7.97
N TYR A 57 -7.16 -5.46 9.16
CA TYR A 57 -7.91 -5.24 10.40
C TYR A 57 -7.93 -3.76 10.82
N SER A 58 -7.61 -2.86 9.89
CA SER A 58 -7.49 -1.41 10.14
C SER A 58 -8.81 -0.68 10.34
N ASP A 59 -9.94 -1.37 10.24
CA ASP A 59 -11.26 -0.94 10.69
C ASP A 59 -11.29 -0.65 12.20
N VAL A 60 -10.33 -1.18 12.97
CA VAL A 60 -10.05 -0.72 14.34
C VAL A 60 -9.10 0.47 14.31
N ARG A 61 -9.58 1.65 14.73
CA ARG A 61 -8.80 2.92 14.71
C ARG A 61 -7.42 2.79 15.36
N THR A 62 -7.31 2.08 16.48
CA THR A 62 -6.03 1.89 17.18
C THR A 62 -5.03 1.09 16.34
N THR A 63 -5.50 0.05 15.66
CA THR A 63 -4.70 -0.76 14.73
C THR A 63 -4.26 0.07 13.53
N ALA A 64 -5.16 0.89 12.95
CA ALA A 64 -4.82 1.79 11.86
C ALA A 64 -3.72 2.79 12.25
N ILE A 65 -3.81 3.41 13.43
CA ILE A 65 -2.79 4.35 13.92
C ILE A 65 -1.44 3.65 14.09
N GLN A 66 -1.43 2.43 14.63
CA GLN A 66 -0.19 1.68 14.82
C GLN A 66 0.47 1.32 13.47
N VAL A 67 -0.32 0.79 12.53
CA VAL A 67 0.13 0.51 11.16
C VAL A 67 0.69 1.78 10.50
N LEU A 68 0.00 2.90 10.58
CA LEU A 68 0.47 4.17 10.00
C LEU A 68 1.80 4.64 10.60
N LYS A 69 2.01 4.48 11.92
CA LYS A 69 3.29 4.81 12.57
C LYS A 69 4.44 3.93 12.06
N GLU A 70 4.22 2.64 11.96
CA GLU A 70 5.22 1.68 11.47
C GLU A 70 5.60 1.96 10.01
N LEU A 71 4.60 2.09 9.14
CA LEU A 71 4.83 2.39 7.73
C LEU A 71 5.49 3.76 7.54
N ASN A 72 5.14 4.76 8.35
CA ASN A 72 5.77 6.07 8.29
C ASN A 72 7.26 6.01 8.65
N THR A 73 7.62 5.16 9.61
CA THR A 73 9.02 4.93 9.99
C THR A 73 9.80 4.27 8.86
N VAL A 74 9.22 3.25 8.24
CA VAL A 74 9.85 2.53 7.10
C VAL A 74 10.04 3.46 5.90
N LEU A 75 9.04 4.28 5.58
CA LEU A 75 9.08 5.20 4.44
C LEU A 75 9.89 6.48 4.71
N ALA A 76 10.38 6.70 5.93
CA ALA A 76 11.22 7.84 6.26
C ALA A 76 12.50 7.88 5.40
N THR A 77 13.07 6.70 5.13
CA THR A 77 14.34 6.55 4.38
C THR A 77 14.14 5.95 2.99
N ARG A 78 12.90 5.70 2.55
CA ARG A 78 12.60 4.95 1.33
C ARG A 78 11.50 5.61 0.50
N SER A 79 11.60 5.51 -0.82
CA SER A 79 10.55 5.98 -1.74
C SER A 79 9.42 4.95 -1.95
N TYR A 80 9.74 3.66 -1.79
CA TYR A 80 8.85 2.50 -1.94
C TYR A 80 9.18 1.47 -0.85
N PHE A 81 8.33 0.46 -0.67
CA PHE A 81 8.55 -0.56 0.36
C PHE A 81 9.73 -1.50 0.09
N VAL A 82 10.02 -1.76 -1.19
CA VAL A 82 11.08 -2.66 -1.63
C VAL A 82 11.94 -1.98 -2.69
N GLY A 83 13.25 -1.91 -2.44
CA GLY A 83 14.21 -1.28 -3.32
C GLY A 83 13.88 0.19 -3.64
N ASN A 84 14.21 0.61 -4.87
CA ASN A 84 14.04 1.99 -5.36
C ASN A 84 12.96 2.11 -6.44
N THR A 85 12.15 1.08 -6.64
CA THR A 85 11.12 1.03 -7.68
C THR A 85 9.81 0.51 -7.11
N GLN A 86 8.68 0.96 -7.66
CA GLN A 86 7.38 0.45 -7.25
C GLN A 86 7.27 -1.06 -7.48
N THR A 87 6.84 -1.78 -6.45
CA THR A 87 6.64 -3.23 -6.47
C THR A 87 5.18 -3.59 -6.17
N LEU A 88 4.88 -4.89 -6.19
CA LEU A 88 3.58 -5.44 -5.80
C LEU A 88 3.23 -5.08 -4.35
N ALA A 89 4.22 -4.95 -3.46
CA ALA A 89 4.02 -4.53 -2.08
C ALA A 89 3.35 -3.15 -2.01
N ASP A 90 3.83 -2.18 -2.80
CA ASP A 90 3.26 -0.84 -2.83
C ASP A 90 1.81 -0.83 -3.31
N ILE A 91 1.50 -1.65 -4.33
CA ILE A 91 0.14 -1.78 -4.87
C ILE A 91 -0.79 -2.34 -3.81
N VAL A 92 -0.41 -3.46 -3.17
CA VAL A 92 -1.21 -4.15 -2.17
C VAL A 92 -1.47 -3.23 -0.96
N ILE A 93 -0.43 -2.60 -0.42
CA ILE A 93 -0.56 -1.68 0.72
C ILE A 93 -1.40 -0.46 0.36
N TYR A 94 -1.26 0.10 -0.86
CA TYR A 94 -2.07 1.23 -1.31
C TYR A 94 -3.57 0.91 -1.28
N TYR A 95 -3.94 -0.25 -1.81
CA TYR A 95 -5.32 -0.69 -1.84
C TYR A 95 -5.88 -0.95 -0.44
N SER A 96 -5.09 -1.58 0.43
CA SER A 96 -5.50 -1.86 1.80
C SER A 96 -5.59 -0.61 2.68
N LEU A 97 -4.75 0.41 2.44
CA LEU A 97 -4.78 1.67 3.20
C LEU A 97 -5.76 2.71 2.66
N TYR A 98 -6.34 2.51 1.48
CA TYR A 98 -7.12 3.58 0.81
C TYR A 98 -8.22 4.16 1.72
N ASN A 99 -9.04 3.30 2.33
CA ASN A 99 -10.15 3.74 3.17
C ASN A 99 -9.65 4.45 4.44
N VAL A 100 -8.55 3.96 5.02
CA VAL A 100 -7.91 4.60 6.19
C VAL A 100 -7.46 6.01 5.81
N MET A 101 -6.69 6.15 4.73
CA MET A 101 -6.16 7.43 4.27
C MET A 101 -7.26 8.42 3.84
N GLU A 102 -8.38 7.93 3.31
CA GLU A 102 -9.54 8.75 2.96
C GLU A 102 -10.22 9.32 4.21
N SER A 103 -10.25 8.54 5.31
CA SER A 103 -10.88 8.94 6.57
C SER A 103 -10.05 9.92 7.42
N LEU A 104 -8.73 10.02 7.17
CA LEU A 104 -7.84 10.90 7.95
C LEU A 104 -8.07 12.38 7.64
N SER A 105 -8.06 13.18 8.71
CA SER A 105 -7.98 14.65 8.61
C SER A 105 -6.64 15.11 8.01
N TYR A 106 -6.57 16.38 7.59
CA TYR A 106 -5.30 16.97 7.13
C TYR A 106 -4.22 16.93 8.20
N GLN A 107 -4.58 17.18 9.47
CA GLN A 107 -3.66 17.13 10.59
C GLN A 107 -3.11 15.70 10.83
N GLU A 108 -3.96 14.67 10.80
CA GLU A 108 -3.51 13.28 10.93
C GLU A 108 -2.62 12.86 9.75
N LYS A 109 -2.91 13.32 8.53
CA LYS A 109 -2.05 13.11 7.36
C LYS A 109 -0.67 13.76 7.52
N GLU A 110 -0.59 14.94 8.14
CA GLU A 110 0.67 15.62 8.44
C GLU A 110 1.50 14.86 9.49
N GLN A 111 0.87 14.22 10.47
CA GLN A 111 1.55 13.36 11.46
C GLN A 111 2.21 12.12 10.82
N HIS A 112 1.72 11.69 9.65
CA HIS A 112 2.24 10.56 8.89
C HIS A 112 2.81 11.00 7.53
N LEU A 113 3.66 12.03 7.54
CA LEU A 113 4.19 12.70 6.34
C LEU A 113 4.77 11.75 5.28
N HIS A 114 5.54 10.74 5.67
CA HIS A 114 6.19 9.83 4.73
C HIS A 114 5.19 8.88 4.06
N VAL A 115 4.19 8.40 4.81
CA VAL A 115 3.06 7.65 4.25
C VAL A 115 2.25 8.54 3.32
N SER A 116 1.92 9.76 3.74
CA SER A 116 1.18 10.73 2.92
C SER A 116 1.90 11.04 1.61
N ARG A 117 3.22 11.27 1.64
CA ARG A 117 4.05 11.47 0.45
C ARG A 117 4.00 10.26 -0.48
N TRP A 118 4.23 9.06 0.06
CA TRP A 118 4.22 7.83 -0.71
C TRP A 118 2.84 7.57 -1.33
N PHE A 119 1.76 7.67 -0.54
CA PHE A 119 0.40 7.46 -1.01
C PHE A 119 0.03 8.45 -2.11
N ASN A 120 0.41 9.73 -1.93
CA ASN A 120 0.18 10.76 -2.93
C ASN A 120 0.94 10.48 -4.24
N ASN A 121 2.12 9.86 -4.17
CA ASN A 121 2.88 9.44 -5.36
C ASN A 121 2.21 8.27 -6.08
N ILE A 122 1.83 7.21 -5.34
CA ILE A 122 1.22 5.99 -5.92
C ILE A 122 -0.11 6.30 -6.61
N GLN A 123 -0.95 7.16 -6.03
CA GLN A 123 -2.27 7.46 -6.60
C GLN A 123 -2.24 8.25 -7.92
N GLN A 124 -1.09 8.82 -8.32
CA GLN A 124 -0.98 9.55 -9.59
C GLN A 124 -0.99 8.60 -10.80
N ASP A 125 -0.65 7.31 -10.62
CA ASP A 125 -0.78 6.34 -11.69
C ASP A 125 -2.26 5.97 -11.89
N ASN A 126 -2.87 6.52 -12.94
CA ASN A 126 -4.26 6.25 -13.31
C ASN A 126 -4.53 4.75 -13.56
N LYS A 127 -3.53 4.00 -14.06
CA LYS A 127 -3.67 2.54 -14.28
C LYS A 127 -3.67 1.77 -12.96
N LEU A 128 -3.05 2.31 -11.91
CA LEU A 128 -3.10 1.72 -10.58
C LEU A 128 -4.35 2.17 -9.84
N ARG A 129 -4.66 3.47 -9.85
CA ARG A 129 -5.78 4.06 -9.11
C ARG A 129 -7.15 3.63 -9.63
N GLN A 130 -7.27 3.33 -10.93
CA GLN A 130 -8.55 2.97 -11.56
C GLN A 130 -9.60 4.06 -11.32
N ASN A 131 -10.77 3.67 -10.81
CA ASN A 131 -11.92 4.55 -10.58
C ASN A 131 -11.89 5.23 -9.20
N ARG A 132 -10.86 4.99 -8.37
CA ARG A 132 -10.76 5.60 -7.04
C ARG A 132 -10.48 7.09 -7.16
N LYS A 133 -11.02 7.87 -6.23
CA LYS A 133 -10.80 9.32 -6.19
C LYS A 133 -9.35 9.62 -5.77
N ILE A 134 -8.85 10.77 -6.18
CA ILE A 134 -7.57 11.28 -5.69
C ILE A 134 -7.82 11.86 -4.30
N ILE A 135 -7.08 11.39 -3.31
CA ILE A 135 -7.10 11.91 -1.95
C ILE A 135 -6.18 13.13 -1.89
N SER A 136 -6.71 14.26 -1.45
CA SER A 136 -5.94 15.50 -1.33
C SER A 136 -5.01 15.47 -0.10
N PHE A 137 -3.83 16.04 -0.28
CA PHE A 137 -2.80 16.23 0.74
C PHE A 137 -2.35 17.69 0.76
N SER A 138 -2.09 18.24 1.94
CA SER A 138 -1.48 19.57 2.03
C SER A 138 -0.01 19.53 1.63
N ARG A 139 0.45 20.55 0.90
CA ARG A 139 1.87 20.72 0.55
C ARG A 139 2.65 21.55 1.57
N ILE A 140 1.94 22.21 2.48
CA ILE A 140 2.49 23.09 3.51
C ILE A 140 1.94 22.58 4.84
N PRO A 141 2.76 22.42 5.89
CA PRO A 141 2.25 22.08 7.21
C PRO A 141 1.33 23.20 7.69
N ILE A 142 0.05 22.87 7.90
CA ILE A 142 -0.97 23.83 8.32
C ILE A 142 -1.03 23.91 9.85
N TYR A 143 -0.58 22.86 10.55
CA TYR A 143 -0.79 22.70 11.99
C TYR A 143 0.52 22.61 12.81
N LEU A 144 1.64 23.10 12.25
CA LEU A 144 2.91 23.28 12.99
C LEU A 144 2.90 24.55 13.84
#